data_AF-Q4PEZ0-F1
#
_entry.id   AF-Q4PEZ0-F1
#
_cell.length_a   1.000
_cell.length_b   1.000
_cell.length_c   1.000
_cell.angle_alpha   90.00
_cell.angle_beta   90.00
_cell.angle_gamma   90.00
#
_symmetry.space_group_name_H-M   'P 1'
#
loop_
_entity.id
_entity.type
_entity.pdbx_description
1 polymer ?
#
loop_
_entity_poly.entity_id
_entity_poly.type
_entity_poly.pdbx_seq_one_letter_code
_entity_poly.pdbx_strand_id
1 'polypeptide(L)'
;MARNQEKAQSMLYRFREAQATSLGVSTKPARRPRLASSVSSLKECERWRSDVIREISRKVSKIQDFGLNDYEVRDLNDEINKLLREKGHWENQIVALGGANYKRGVPSMLGDDKGVVGRGGYKYFGRAKDLPGVKELFTSQKADEAGRSEERYERFRNLPPSYYGDEDEDDGLLLEQERSAEEVEWNERFWNVVQGLKHDLQSRDDHDNMHLTDAEDDEHGGIQVPKIPRPSPRPLKQSVQAVQASLSAAYNQRFMEHAATPAESTSKRAPQDELQTPAKRHKNEQGHPIPPTHHADAEPSRTTLEPPSVADYSIFSPEDLQPPPIPDRAAIEKLILQAKKKQLRQEYIGA
;
A
#
# COMPACT_ATOMS: atom_id res chain seq x y z
N MET A 1 -45.81 -51.42 -26.55
CA MET A 1 -44.41 -51.66 -26.11
C MET A 1 -44.35 -51.59 -24.59
N ALA A 2 -43.75 -52.57 -23.93
CA ALA A 2 -43.54 -52.54 -22.48
C ALA A 2 -42.72 -51.32 -22.04
N ARG A 3 -42.98 -50.79 -20.84
CA ARG A 3 -42.24 -49.64 -20.28
C ARG A 3 -40.77 -50.04 -20.05
N ASN A 4 -39.85 -49.08 -20.08
CA ASN A 4 -38.42 -49.37 -19.87
C ASN A 4 -38.15 -50.06 -18.52
N GLN A 5 -38.91 -49.70 -17.48
CA GLN A 5 -38.83 -50.33 -16.16
C GLN A 5 -39.16 -51.83 -16.21
N GLU A 6 -40.16 -52.23 -16.98
CA GLU A 6 -40.54 -53.64 -17.15
C GLU A 6 -39.48 -54.40 -17.96
N LYS A 7 -38.96 -53.79 -19.04
CA LYS A 7 -37.87 -54.38 -19.84
C LYS A 7 -36.61 -54.61 -19.00
N ALA A 8 -36.26 -53.67 -18.12
CA ALA A 8 -35.13 -53.79 -17.19
C ALA A 8 -35.35 -54.84 -16.08
N GLN A 9 -36.58 -55.30 -15.86
CA GLN A 9 -36.88 -56.36 -14.90
C GLN A 9 -36.94 -57.77 -15.52
N SER A 10 -36.88 -57.87 -16.85
CA SER A 10 -36.89 -59.15 -17.57
C SER A 10 -35.73 -60.07 -17.16
N MET A 11 -35.95 -61.40 -17.18
CA MET A 11 -34.92 -62.37 -16.81
C MET A 11 -33.66 -62.26 -17.68
N LEU A 12 -33.81 -61.99 -18.99
CA LEU A 12 -32.67 -61.77 -19.88
C LEU A 12 -31.86 -60.54 -19.49
N TYR A 13 -32.51 -59.44 -19.11
CA TYR A 13 -31.80 -58.25 -18.64
C TYR A 13 -31.01 -58.53 -17.35
N ARG A 14 -31.63 -59.20 -16.37
CA ARG A 14 -30.96 -59.60 -15.12
C ARG A 14 -29.80 -60.56 -15.37
N PHE A 15 -29.94 -61.52 -16.30
CA PHE A 15 -28.88 -62.44 -16.68
C PHE A 15 -27.70 -61.71 -17.33
N ARG A 16 -27.97 -60.82 -18.29
CA ARG A 16 -26.94 -59.99 -18.93
C ARG A 16 -26.25 -59.08 -17.92
N GLU A 17 -26.98 -58.54 -16.97
CA GLU A 17 -26.45 -57.72 -15.88
C GLU A 17 -25.53 -58.52 -14.94
N ALA A 18 -25.94 -59.74 -14.56
CA ALA A 18 -25.12 -60.64 -13.76
C ALA A 18 -23.83 -61.04 -14.51
N GLN A 19 -23.93 -61.33 -15.81
CA GLN A 19 -22.78 -61.61 -16.67
C GLN A 19 -21.84 -60.40 -16.76
N ALA A 20 -22.37 -59.20 -16.99
CA ALA A 20 -21.57 -57.97 -17.04
C ALA A 20 -20.86 -57.70 -15.71
N THR A 21 -21.53 -57.98 -14.58
CA THR A 21 -20.95 -57.87 -13.24
C THR A 21 -19.81 -58.89 -13.05
N SER A 22 -19.97 -60.13 -13.52
CA SER A 22 -18.92 -61.15 -13.48
C SER A 22 -17.70 -60.80 -14.34
N LEU A 23 -17.92 -60.08 -15.45
CA LEU A 23 -16.86 -59.60 -16.35
C LEU A 23 -16.18 -58.31 -15.83
N GLY A 24 -16.57 -57.80 -14.66
CA GLY A 24 -16.04 -56.56 -14.09
C GLY A 24 -16.56 -55.27 -14.75
N VAL A 25 -17.48 -55.38 -15.71
CA VAL A 25 -18.11 -54.25 -16.42
C VAL A 25 -19.51 -54.02 -15.85
N SER A 26 -19.59 -53.73 -14.55
CA SER A 26 -20.89 -53.37 -13.95
C SER A 26 -21.33 -52.00 -14.43
N THR A 27 -22.47 -51.94 -15.12
CA THR A 27 -23.05 -50.69 -15.65
C THR A 27 -23.91 -49.95 -14.64
N LYS A 28 -24.31 -50.60 -13.54
CA LYS A 28 -25.09 -49.95 -12.49
C LYS A 28 -24.18 -49.08 -11.62
N PRO A 29 -24.60 -47.84 -11.29
CA PRO A 29 -23.88 -47.06 -10.30
C PRO A 29 -23.92 -47.84 -8.99
N ALA A 30 -22.76 -48.28 -8.50
CA ALA A 30 -22.67 -48.91 -7.19
C ALA A 30 -23.29 -47.96 -6.15
N ARG A 31 -23.97 -48.51 -5.15
CA ARG A 31 -24.48 -47.69 -4.06
C ARG A 31 -23.29 -47.28 -3.20
N ARG A 32 -23.19 -45.99 -2.92
CA ARG A 32 -22.15 -45.45 -2.05
C ARG A 32 -22.19 -46.11 -0.64
N PRO A 33 -21.05 -46.54 -0.10
CA PRO A 33 -20.95 -47.04 1.28
C PRO A 33 -21.40 -45.99 2.30
N ARG A 34 -22.02 -46.42 3.41
CA ARG A 34 -22.47 -45.52 4.49
C ARG A 34 -21.32 -44.99 5.34
N LEU A 35 -20.25 -45.77 5.48
CA LEU A 35 -19.07 -45.44 6.26
C LEU A 35 -17.90 -45.24 5.30
N ALA A 36 -17.28 -44.05 5.32
CA ALA A 36 -16.11 -43.79 4.49
C ALA A 36 -14.91 -44.68 4.88
N SER A 37 -14.80 -45.03 6.17
CA SER A 37 -13.71 -45.85 6.70
C SER A 37 -13.70 -47.30 6.21
N SER A 38 -14.80 -47.82 5.64
CA SER A 38 -14.83 -49.18 5.12
C SER A 38 -14.09 -49.33 3.79
N VAL A 39 -13.80 -48.23 3.10
CA VAL A 39 -13.10 -48.24 1.81
C VAL A 39 -11.61 -47.99 2.04
N SER A 40 -10.78 -48.97 1.71
CA SER A 40 -9.31 -48.89 1.81
C SER A 40 -8.63 -48.47 0.50
N SER A 41 -9.36 -48.44 -0.61
CA SER A 41 -8.84 -48.04 -1.92
C SER A 41 -8.92 -46.53 -2.11
N LEU A 42 -7.77 -45.89 -2.33
CA LEU A 42 -7.67 -44.44 -2.57
C LEU A 42 -8.50 -44.02 -3.81
N LYS A 43 -8.37 -44.74 -4.92
CA LYS A 43 -9.09 -44.46 -6.17
C LYS A 43 -10.61 -44.54 -5.99
N GLU A 44 -11.07 -45.48 -5.17
CA GLU A 44 -12.49 -45.62 -4.88
C GLU A 44 -12.99 -44.47 -3.99
N CYS A 45 -12.21 -44.05 -2.99
CA CYS A 45 -12.54 -42.89 -2.16
C CYS A 45 -12.66 -41.61 -2.99
N GLU A 46 -11.76 -41.38 -3.95
CA GLU A 46 -11.82 -40.21 -4.84
C GLU A 46 -13.02 -40.23 -5.78
N ARG A 47 -13.41 -41.42 -6.28
CA ARG A 47 -14.65 -41.61 -7.04
C ARG A 47 -15.86 -41.23 -6.19
N TRP A 48 -15.99 -41.78 -4.99
CA TRP A 48 -17.11 -41.49 -4.10
C TRP A 48 -17.19 -40.02 -3.72
N ARG A 49 -16.06 -39.41 -3.39
CA ARG A 49 -15.95 -37.97 -3.14
C ARG A 49 -16.49 -37.15 -4.32
N SER A 50 -16.11 -37.50 -5.54
CA SER A 50 -16.59 -36.81 -6.75
C SER A 50 -18.10 -36.99 -6.95
N ASP A 51 -18.62 -38.18 -6.66
CA ASP A 51 -20.07 -38.45 -6.73
C ASP A 51 -20.86 -37.63 -5.70
N VAL A 52 -20.33 -37.47 -4.47
CA VAL A 52 -20.93 -36.59 -3.45
C VAL A 52 -21.00 -35.14 -3.97
N ILE A 53 -19.91 -34.65 -4.57
CA ILE A 53 -19.85 -33.27 -5.10
C ILE A 53 -20.87 -33.07 -6.23
N ARG A 54 -21.03 -34.06 -7.12
CA ARG A 54 -22.06 -34.00 -8.18
C ARG A 54 -23.47 -33.99 -7.62
N GLU A 55 -23.74 -34.77 -6.57
CA GLU A 55 -25.03 -34.73 -5.86
C GLU A 55 -25.30 -33.38 -5.20
N ILE A 56 -24.29 -32.80 -4.54
CA ILE A 56 -24.38 -31.45 -3.96
C ILE A 56 -24.73 -30.43 -5.05
N SER A 57 -23.97 -30.41 -6.16
CA SER A 57 -24.20 -29.47 -7.26
C SER A 57 -25.63 -29.56 -7.81
N ARG A 58 -26.15 -30.78 -8.04
CA ARG A 58 -27.54 -30.97 -8.51
C ARG A 58 -28.58 -30.44 -7.51
N LYS A 59 -28.38 -30.65 -6.21
CA LYS A 59 -29.30 -30.14 -5.18
C LYS A 59 -29.21 -28.63 -5.02
N VAL A 60 -28.01 -28.05 -5.12
CA VAL A 60 -27.81 -26.60 -5.11
C VAL A 60 -28.54 -25.95 -6.28
N SER A 61 -28.48 -26.54 -7.48
CA SER A 61 -29.28 -26.08 -8.62
C SER A 61 -30.78 -26.19 -8.36
N LYS A 62 -31.26 -27.32 -7.82
CA LYS A 62 -32.70 -27.50 -7.50
C LYS A 62 -33.22 -26.50 -6.45
N ILE A 63 -32.39 -26.08 -5.50
CA ILE A 63 -32.78 -25.06 -4.51
C ILE A 63 -33.03 -23.69 -5.15
N GLN A 64 -32.42 -23.40 -6.30
CA GLN A 64 -32.60 -22.13 -7.00
C GLN A 64 -33.93 -22.05 -7.76
N ASP A 65 -34.70 -23.14 -7.86
CA ASP A 65 -35.99 -23.15 -8.53
C ASP A 65 -37.06 -22.39 -7.72
N PHE A 66 -37.63 -21.33 -8.30
CA PHE A 66 -38.66 -20.50 -7.65
C PHE A 66 -39.99 -21.24 -7.41
N GLY A 67 -40.25 -22.34 -8.12
CA GLY A 67 -41.48 -23.13 -7.99
C GLY A 67 -41.52 -24.05 -6.77
N LEU A 68 -40.42 -24.16 -6.02
CA LEU A 68 -40.33 -25.04 -4.85
C LEU A 68 -41.03 -24.42 -3.62
N ASN A 69 -41.63 -25.22 -2.74
CA ASN A 69 -42.19 -24.72 -1.49
C ASN A 69 -41.06 -24.42 -0.47
N ASP A 70 -41.29 -23.52 0.47
CA ASP A 70 -40.33 -23.15 1.52
C ASP A 70 -39.95 -24.35 2.41
N TYR A 71 -40.86 -25.31 2.63
CA TYR A 71 -40.55 -26.55 3.35
C TYR A 71 -39.61 -27.46 2.56
N GLU A 72 -39.86 -27.62 1.26
CA GLU A 72 -39.01 -28.41 0.38
C GLU A 72 -37.62 -27.78 0.21
N VAL A 73 -37.52 -26.44 0.21
CA VAL A 73 -36.24 -25.72 0.24
C VAL A 73 -35.47 -26.04 1.54
N ARG A 74 -36.16 -26.12 2.70
CA ARG A 74 -35.53 -26.52 3.98
C ARG A 74 -35.00 -27.95 3.93
N ASP A 75 -35.81 -28.88 3.43
CA ASP A 75 -35.42 -30.29 3.30
C ASP A 75 -34.20 -30.46 2.37
N LEU A 76 -34.19 -29.77 1.22
CA LEU A 76 -33.04 -29.80 0.32
C LEU A 76 -31.78 -29.19 0.97
N ASN A 77 -31.94 -28.13 1.77
CA ASN A 77 -30.81 -27.52 2.47
C ASN A 77 -30.23 -28.48 3.53
N ASP A 78 -31.08 -29.20 4.27
CA ASP A 78 -30.67 -30.26 5.20
C ASP A 78 -29.95 -31.39 4.49
N GLU A 79 -30.47 -31.83 3.35
CA GLU A 79 -29.85 -32.85 2.52
C GLU A 79 -28.47 -32.42 1.99
N ILE A 80 -28.30 -31.16 1.58
CA ILE A 80 -27.00 -30.63 1.16
C ILE A 80 -26.03 -30.59 2.35
N ASN A 81 -26.47 -30.13 3.51
CA ASN A 81 -25.63 -30.13 4.72
C ASN A 81 -25.20 -31.55 5.12
N LYS A 82 -26.08 -32.54 4.97
CA LYS A 82 -25.75 -33.95 5.18
C LYS A 82 -24.68 -34.44 4.19
N LEU A 83 -24.83 -34.13 2.90
CA LEU A 83 -23.85 -34.47 1.87
C LEU A 83 -22.51 -33.76 2.09
N LEU A 84 -22.50 -32.53 2.61
CA LEU A 84 -21.27 -31.81 2.93
C LEU A 84 -20.49 -32.46 4.08
N ARG A 85 -21.19 -32.96 5.11
CA ARG A 85 -20.56 -33.77 6.17
C ARG A 85 -19.97 -35.05 5.59
N GLU A 86 -20.71 -35.70 4.70
CA GLU A 86 -20.27 -36.91 4.01
C GLU A 86 -19.02 -36.67 3.13
N LYS A 87 -19.00 -35.59 2.35
CA LYS A 87 -17.81 -35.12 1.64
C LYS A 87 -16.63 -34.98 2.59
N GLY A 88 -16.85 -34.39 3.77
CA GLY A 88 -15.82 -34.25 4.81
C GLY A 88 -15.28 -35.58 5.31
N HIS A 89 -16.13 -36.61 5.42
CA HIS A 89 -15.70 -37.97 5.78
C HIS A 89 -14.86 -38.62 4.67
N TRP A 90 -15.26 -38.49 3.40
CA TRP A 90 -14.45 -38.96 2.27
C TRP A 90 -13.11 -38.23 2.17
N GLU A 91 -13.10 -36.91 2.42
CA GLU A 91 -11.87 -36.12 2.48
C GLU A 91 -10.92 -36.57 3.58
N ASN A 92 -11.45 -36.85 4.78
CA ASN A 92 -10.66 -37.39 5.89
C ASN A 92 -10.11 -38.78 5.56
N GLN A 93 -10.91 -39.64 4.94
CA GLN A 93 -10.47 -40.98 4.55
C GLN A 93 -9.37 -40.94 3.50
N ILE A 94 -9.50 -40.07 2.49
CA ILE A 94 -8.45 -39.89 1.48
C ILE A 94 -7.13 -39.45 2.13
N VAL A 95 -7.19 -38.50 3.06
CA VAL A 95 -6.00 -38.07 3.81
C VAL A 95 -5.44 -39.20 4.68
N ALA A 96 -6.30 -39.99 5.34
CA ALA A 96 -5.88 -41.13 6.16
C ALA A 96 -5.19 -42.25 5.36
N LEU A 97 -5.60 -42.44 4.10
CA LEU A 97 -4.97 -43.37 3.15
C LEU A 97 -3.71 -42.81 2.48
N GLY A 98 -3.26 -41.59 2.85
CA GLY A 98 -2.07 -40.95 2.29
C GLY A 98 -2.30 -40.22 0.96
N GLY A 99 -3.55 -39.93 0.60
CA GLY A 99 -3.91 -39.18 -0.60
C GLY A 99 -3.86 -37.65 -0.44
N ALA A 100 -4.31 -36.94 -1.47
CA ALA A 100 -4.28 -35.48 -1.51
C ALA A 100 -5.18 -34.84 -0.43
N ASN A 101 -4.68 -33.77 0.20
CA ASN A 101 -5.46 -33.00 1.17
C ASN A 101 -6.30 -31.91 0.48
N TYR A 102 -7.52 -32.28 0.14
CA TYR A 102 -8.46 -31.38 -0.51
C TYR A 102 -9.09 -30.31 0.40
N LYS A 103 -8.86 -30.35 1.72
CA LYS A 103 -9.38 -29.33 2.64
C LYS A 103 -8.58 -28.03 2.58
N ARG A 104 -7.29 -28.11 2.23
CA ARG A 104 -6.34 -26.99 2.34
C ARG A 104 -6.25 -26.14 1.06
N GLY A 105 -6.54 -26.72 -0.10
CA GLY A 105 -6.26 -26.08 -1.40
C GLY A 105 -7.46 -25.52 -2.15
N VAL A 106 -8.68 -25.72 -1.66
CA VAL A 106 -9.89 -25.31 -2.37
C VAL A 106 -10.62 -24.27 -1.52
N PRO A 107 -10.56 -22.96 -1.86
CA PRO A 107 -11.56 -22.01 -1.39
C PRO A 107 -12.91 -22.67 -1.63
N SER A 108 -13.72 -22.87 -0.59
CA SER A 108 -14.95 -23.67 -0.64
C SER A 108 -15.65 -23.44 -1.97
N MET A 109 -15.50 -24.40 -2.91
CA MET A 109 -16.01 -24.25 -4.29
C MET A 109 -17.52 -23.99 -4.32
N LEU A 110 -18.16 -24.27 -3.19
CA LEU A 110 -19.49 -23.84 -2.88
C LEU A 110 -19.43 -22.42 -2.29
N GLY A 111 -19.34 -21.43 -3.19
CA GLY A 111 -19.66 -20.01 -3.00
C GLY A 111 -19.03 -19.34 -1.78
N ASP A 112 -18.15 -18.37 -2.04
CA ASP A 112 -17.67 -17.42 -1.04
C ASP A 112 -18.86 -16.62 -0.51
N ASP A 113 -19.43 -17.12 0.58
CA ASP A 113 -20.45 -16.42 1.32
C ASP A 113 -20.14 -16.70 2.78
N LYS A 114 -20.08 -15.64 3.58
CA LYS A 114 -20.00 -15.68 5.04
C LYS A 114 -21.29 -16.30 5.59
N GLY A 115 -21.49 -17.59 5.31
CA GLY A 115 -22.62 -18.37 5.71
C GLY A 115 -22.54 -18.56 7.21
N VAL A 116 -23.30 -17.72 7.93
CA VAL A 116 -23.72 -17.82 9.33
C VAL A 116 -22.77 -18.65 10.17
N VAL A 117 -21.83 -17.98 10.86
CA VAL A 117 -21.14 -18.55 12.02
C VAL A 117 -22.13 -18.58 13.18
N GLY A 118 -23.12 -19.46 13.08
CA GLY A 118 -23.84 -20.01 14.22
C GLY A 118 -23.08 -21.27 14.66
N ARG A 119 -22.86 -21.43 15.97
CA ARG A 119 -22.28 -22.63 16.58
C ARG A 119 -22.90 -23.91 15.96
N GLY A 120 -22.25 -24.58 15.01
CA GLY A 120 -22.79 -25.83 14.45
C GLY A 120 -22.44 -26.21 13.01
N GLY A 121 -21.75 -25.36 12.24
CA GLY A 121 -21.28 -25.71 10.89
C GLY A 121 -22.39 -25.98 9.86
N TYR A 122 -23.62 -25.56 10.16
CA TYR A 122 -24.77 -25.64 9.26
C TYR A 122 -24.77 -24.44 8.30
N LYS A 123 -25.06 -24.66 7.01
CA LYS A 123 -24.96 -23.65 5.96
C LYS A 123 -26.28 -23.53 5.19
N TYR A 124 -26.56 -22.34 4.66
CA TYR A 124 -27.74 -22.08 3.82
C TYR A 124 -27.29 -21.78 2.39
N PHE A 125 -27.93 -22.41 1.39
CA PHE A 125 -27.56 -22.29 -0.02
C PHE A 125 -28.69 -21.69 -0.86
N GLY A 126 -28.35 -20.87 -1.87
CA GLY A 126 -29.34 -20.29 -2.80
C GLY A 126 -30.54 -19.65 -2.10
N ARG A 127 -31.75 -20.02 -2.54
CA ARG A 127 -33.04 -19.56 -1.98
C ARG A 127 -33.22 -19.90 -0.50
N ALA A 128 -32.50 -20.89 0.05
CA ALA A 128 -32.60 -21.20 1.49
C ALA A 128 -32.19 -20.00 2.37
N LYS A 129 -31.43 -19.04 1.83
CA LYS A 129 -31.09 -17.78 2.52
C LYS A 129 -32.26 -16.80 2.60
N ASP A 130 -33.22 -16.90 1.69
CA ASP A 130 -34.40 -16.02 1.60
C ASP A 130 -35.58 -16.56 2.40
N LEU A 131 -35.45 -17.76 2.99
CA LEU A 131 -36.49 -18.34 3.84
C LEU A 131 -36.83 -17.42 5.02
N PRO A 132 -38.12 -17.29 5.38
CA PRO A 132 -38.53 -16.56 6.58
C PRO A 132 -37.78 -17.08 7.82
N GLY A 133 -37.25 -16.17 8.64
CA GLY A 133 -36.37 -16.45 9.79
C GLY A 133 -34.88 -16.59 9.45
N VAL A 134 -34.52 -17.29 8.37
CA VAL A 134 -33.11 -17.39 7.92
C VAL A 134 -32.65 -16.06 7.35
N LYS A 135 -33.49 -15.42 6.54
CA LYS A 135 -33.24 -14.10 5.97
C LYS A 135 -32.95 -13.06 7.05
N GLU A 136 -33.69 -13.13 8.17
CA GLU A 136 -33.51 -12.24 9.32
C GLU A 136 -32.12 -12.39 9.96
N LEU A 137 -31.62 -13.64 10.09
CA LEU A 137 -30.26 -13.91 10.59
C LEU A 137 -29.18 -13.31 9.69
N PHE A 138 -29.37 -13.33 8.37
CA PHE A 138 -28.43 -12.73 7.44
C PHE A 138 -28.50 -11.20 7.43
N THR A 139 -29.70 -10.62 7.55
CA THR A 139 -29.85 -9.15 7.63
C THR A 139 -29.33 -8.61 8.95
N SER A 140 -29.60 -9.27 10.07
CA SER A 140 -29.10 -8.87 11.39
C SER A 140 -27.57 -8.98 11.43
N GLN A 141 -26.99 -10.06 10.89
CA GLN A 141 -25.53 -10.20 10.82
C GLN A 141 -24.88 -9.16 9.92
N LYS A 142 -25.48 -8.80 8.79
CA LYS A 142 -24.96 -7.71 7.95
C LYS A 142 -24.99 -6.37 8.67
N ALA A 143 -26.04 -6.09 9.43
CA ALA A 143 -26.13 -4.91 10.28
C ALA A 143 -25.08 -4.95 11.41
N ASP A 144 -24.92 -6.08 12.10
CA ASP A 144 -23.93 -6.27 13.16
C ASP A 144 -22.48 -6.20 12.64
N GLU A 145 -22.20 -6.74 11.45
CA GLU A 145 -20.87 -6.67 10.83
C GLU A 145 -20.53 -5.24 10.39
N ALA A 146 -21.50 -4.52 9.82
CA ALA A 146 -21.37 -3.10 9.48
C ALA A 146 -21.15 -2.28 10.76
N GLY A 147 -22.00 -2.44 11.76
CA GLY A 147 -21.89 -1.76 13.06
C GLY A 147 -20.56 -2.07 13.76
N ARG A 148 -20.12 -3.32 13.82
CA ARG A 148 -18.79 -3.65 14.40
C ARG A 148 -17.63 -3.08 13.59
N SER A 149 -17.78 -2.95 12.26
CA SER A 149 -16.73 -2.34 11.44
C SER A 149 -16.68 -0.84 11.69
N GLU A 150 -17.84 -0.18 11.70
CA GLU A 150 -17.99 1.23 12.04
C GLU A 150 -17.47 1.48 13.46
N GLU A 151 -17.92 0.75 14.48
CA GLU A 151 -17.43 0.84 15.87
C GLU A 151 -15.92 0.59 16.03
N ARG A 152 -15.30 -0.22 15.15
CA ARG A 152 -13.84 -0.43 15.16
C ARG A 152 -13.09 0.81 14.69
N TYR A 153 -13.58 1.48 13.64
CA TYR A 153 -12.91 2.65 13.06
C TYR A 153 -13.36 3.96 13.69
N GLU A 154 -14.61 4.06 14.16
CA GLU A 154 -15.17 5.24 14.82
C GLU A 154 -14.39 5.61 16.07
N ARG A 155 -13.91 4.62 16.83
CA ARG A 155 -13.02 4.84 17.97
C ARG A 155 -11.76 5.61 17.61
N PHE A 156 -11.29 5.54 16.36
CA PHE A 156 -10.06 6.16 15.88
C PHE A 156 -10.28 7.48 15.12
N ARG A 157 -11.52 7.92 14.89
CA ARG A 157 -11.80 9.06 14.01
C ARG A 157 -11.50 10.42 14.64
N ASN A 158 -11.64 10.53 15.97
CA ASN A 158 -11.56 11.78 16.72
C ASN A 158 -10.62 11.65 17.94
N LEU A 159 -9.39 11.17 17.75
CA LEU A 159 -8.42 11.15 18.85
C LEU A 159 -7.77 12.53 19.02
N PRO A 160 -7.42 12.92 20.26
CA PRO A 160 -6.74 14.17 20.53
C PRO A 160 -5.34 14.19 19.85
N PRO A 161 -4.77 15.37 19.57
CA PRO A 161 -3.41 15.51 19.01
C PRO A 161 -2.34 14.75 19.83
N SER A 162 -2.50 14.69 21.16
CA SER A 162 -1.73 13.81 22.06
C SER A 162 -1.59 12.34 21.59
N TYR A 163 -2.59 11.75 20.93
CA TYR A 163 -2.49 10.37 20.41
C TYR A 163 -1.48 10.23 19.27
N TYR A 164 -1.29 11.30 18.49
CA TYR A 164 -0.37 11.35 17.37
C TYR A 164 1.02 11.85 17.77
N GLY A 165 1.22 12.27 19.03
CA GLY A 165 2.47 12.85 19.53
C GLY A 165 2.66 14.32 19.15
N ASP A 166 1.62 14.99 18.65
CA ASP A 166 1.72 16.40 18.22
C ASP A 166 2.00 17.36 19.39
N GLU A 167 1.69 16.95 20.63
CA GLU A 167 1.88 17.74 21.85
C GLU A 167 3.27 17.52 22.50
N ASP A 168 4.07 16.55 22.04
CA ASP A 168 5.35 16.20 22.65
C ASP A 168 6.41 17.33 22.50
N GLU A 169 6.26 18.18 21.48
CA GLU A 169 7.14 19.33 21.23
C GLU A 169 6.78 20.57 22.09
N ASP A 170 5.58 20.62 22.66
CA ASP A 170 5.07 21.80 23.39
C ASP A 170 5.69 21.95 24.80
N ASP A 171 6.25 20.88 25.38
CA ASP A 171 6.86 20.88 26.72
C ASP A 171 8.18 21.69 26.78
N GLY A 172 8.74 22.09 25.64
CA GLY A 172 9.96 22.91 25.55
C GLY A 172 11.26 22.17 25.93
N LEU A 173 11.17 21.00 26.58
CA LEU A 173 12.30 20.15 26.95
C LEU A 173 13.13 19.75 25.73
N LEU A 174 12.49 19.43 24.61
CA LEU A 174 13.16 19.08 23.36
C LEU A 174 14.03 20.25 22.86
N LEU A 175 13.46 21.46 22.81
CA LEU A 175 14.16 22.66 22.36
C LEU A 175 15.35 23.02 23.27
N GLU A 176 15.23 22.82 24.58
CA GLU A 176 16.34 23.03 25.52
C GLU A 176 17.46 22.02 25.32
N GLN A 177 17.12 20.75 25.10
CA GLN A 177 18.08 19.69 24.82
C GLN A 177 18.79 19.91 23.48
N GLU A 178 18.05 20.25 22.41
CA GLU A 178 18.61 20.62 21.11
C GLU A 178 19.53 21.83 21.24
N ARG A 179 19.09 22.87 21.97
CA ARG A 179 19.90 24.05 22.27
C ARG A 179 21.22 23.72 22.98
N SER A 180 21.18 22.81 23.96
CA SER A 180 22.39 22.39 24.68
C SER A 180 23.30 21.55 23.78
N ALA A 181 22.74 20.68 22.95
CA ALA A 181 23.49 19.86 22.00
C ALA A 181 24.16 20.73 20.92
N GLU A 182 23.44 21.72 20.37
CA GLU A 182 23.99 22.72 19.44
C GLU A 182 25.14 23.50 20.06
N GLU A 183 25.05 23.89 21.34
CA GLU A 183 26.14 24.60 22.05
C GLU A 183 27.40 23.74 22.20
N VAL A 184 27.24 22.45 22.50
CA VAL A 184 28.37 21.51 22.56
C VAL A 184 28.98 21.32 21.18
N GLU A 185 28.16 21.03 20.17
CA GLU A 185 28.62 20.81 18.80
C GLU A 185 29.32 22.06 18.23
N TRP A 186 28.78 23.26 18.51
CA TRP A 186 29.40 24.53 18.13
C TRP A 186 30.77 24.72 18.76
N ASN A 187 30.90 24.43 20.06
CA ASN A 187 32.16 24.54 20.77
C ASN A 187 33.20 23.57 20.21
N GLU A 188 32.82 22.31 19.99
CA GLU A 188 33.68 21.30 19.39
C GLU A 188 34.13 21.67 17.97
N ARG A 189 33.20 22.12 17.12
CA ARG A 189 33.52 22.56 15.75
C ARG A 189 34.43 23.78 15.75
N PHE A 190 34.19 24.74 16.64
CA PHE A 190 35.06 25.91 16.78
C PHE A 190 36.48 25.48 17.19
N TRP A 191 36.62 24.57 18.16
CA TRP A 191 37.92 24.04 18.56
C TRP A 191 38.62 23.29 17.43
N ASN A 192 37.89 22.50 16.63
CA ASN A 192 38.45 21.82 15.47
C ASN A 192 38.99 22.80 14.42
N VAL A 193 38.27 23.91 14.16
CA VAL A 193 38.73 24.97 13.24
C VAL A 193 39.97 25.67 13.78
N VAL A 194 40.00 25.99 15.07
CA VAL A 194 41.16 26.63 15.71
C VAL A 194 42.39 25.72 15.68
N GLN A 195 42.22 24.42 15.96
CA GLN A 195 43.29 23.43 15.88
C GLN A 195 43.80 23.24 14.45
N GLY A 196 42.89 23.16 13.47
CA GLY A 196 43.25 23.10 12.05
C GLY A 196 44.05 24.32 11.60
N LEU A 197 43.63 25.53 12.00
CA LEU A 197 44.36 26.76 11.68
C LEU A 197 45.73 26.82 12.36
N LYS A 198 45.86 26.33 13.60
CA LYS A 198 47.16 26.24 14.31
C LYS A 198 48.12 25.30 13.59
N HIS A 199 47.64 24.14 13.12
CA HIS A 199 48.44 23.19 12.36
C HIS A 199 48.89 23.76 11.01
N ASP A 200 48.01 24.48 10.30
CA ASP A 200 48.34 25.15 9.04
C ASP A 200 49.39 26.27 9.20
N LEU A 201 49.37 26.98 10.33
CA LEU A 201 50.40 27.98 10.65
C LEU A 201 51.74 27.32 10.98
N GLN A 202 51.73 26.26 11.79
CA GLN A 202 52.95 25.52 12.12
C GLN A 202 53.60 24.90 10.88
N SER A 203 52.81 24.30 9.98
CA SER A 203 53.32 23.72 8.73
C SER A 203 53.88 24.75 7.74
N ARG A 204 53.57 26.04 7.90
CA ARG A 204 54.11 27.12 7.06
C ARG A 204 55.44 27.66 7.57
N ASP A 205 55.70 27.55 8.87
CA ASP A 205 56.89 28.12 9.52
C ASP A 205 58.06 27.13 9.62
N ASP A 206 57.90 25.88 9.15
CA ASP A 206 58.91 24.81 9.19
C ASP A 206 60.17 25.01 8.29
N HIS A 207 60.43 26.24 7.80
CA HIS A 207 61.59 26.52 6.96
C HIS A 207 62.76 27.27 7.63
N ASP A 208 62.64 27.80 8.86
CA ASP A 208 63.73 28.50 9.55
C ASP A 208 63.78 28.24 11.07
N ASN A 209 64.69 27.35 11.46
CA ASN A 209 65.59 27.38 12.62
C ASN A 209 65.12 27.96 14.00
N MET A 210 65.23 27.10 15.02
CA MET A 210 65.55 27.37 16.44
C MET A 210 64.49 27.89 17.44
N HIS A 211 64.16 27.00 18.38
CA HIS A 211 64.16 27.24 19.84
C HIS A 211 63.07 28.14 20.43
N LEU A 212 61.83 27.62 20.55
CA LEU A 212 60.92 28.04 21.62
C LEU A 212 60.76 26.89 22.63
N THR A 213 61.43 27.08 23.75
CA THR A 213 61.25 26.37 25.02
C THR A 213 59.80 26.39 25.47
N ASP A 214 59.35 25.26 26.00
CA ASP A 214 58.25 25.10 26.95
C ASP A 214 58.05 26.37 27.78
N ALA A 215 57.03 27.13 27.43
CA ALA A 215 56.45 28.13 28.31
C ALA A 215 55.02 27.65 28.57
N GLU A 216 54.91 26.88 29.65
CA GLU A 216 53.83 26.96 30.63
C GLU A 216 52.43 27.10 30.02
N ASP A 217 51.76 25.97 29.80
CA ASP A 217 50.41 25.67 30.30
C ASP A 217 49.49 26.88 30.65
N ASP A 218 49.19 27.72 29.66
CA ASP A 218 47.96 28.52 29.65
C ASP A 218 46.93 27.80 28.79
N GLU A 219 46.09 26.98 29.44
CA GLU A 219 44.87 26.40 28.89
C GLU A 219 44.17 27.44 27.99
N HIS A 220 44.18 27.19 26.67
CA HIS A 220 43.36 27.88 25.68
C HIS A 220 43.75 29.31 25.23
N GLY A 221 44.96 29.81 25.48
CA GLY A 221 45.53 30.96 24.71
C GLY A 221 44.62 32.19 24.52
N GLY A 222 43.71 32.47 25.46
CA GLY A 222 42.77 33.60 25.39
C GLY A 222 41.69 33.54 24.30
N ILE A 223 41.52 32.43 23.57
CA ILE A 223 40.53 32.33 22.49
C ILE A 223 39.15 32.04 23.10
N GLN A 224 38.30 33.06 23.22
CA GLN A 224 36.92 32.91 23.65
C GLN A 224 36.05 32.38 22.49
N VAL A 225 35.33 31.28 22.73
CA VAL A 225 34.40 30.72 21.73
C VAL A 225 33.27 31.73 21.48
N PRO A 226 33.01 32.14 20.22
CA PRO A 226 31.93 33.06 19.90
C PRO A 226 30.58 32.44 20.27
N LYS A 227 29.63 33.24 20.76
CA LYS A 227 28.26 32.76 21.04
C LYS A 227 27.53 32.46 19.73
N ILE A 228 26.78 31.36 19.67
CA ILE A 228 25.94 31.00 18.51
C ILE A 228 24.98 32.15 18.19
N PRO A 229 24.96 32.68 16.96
CA PRO A 229 24.00 33.71 16.55
C PRO A 229 22.60 33.10 16.44
N ARG A 230 21.83 33.14 17.53
CA ARG A 230 20.43 32.70 17.54
C ARG A 230 19.54 33.82 16.99
N PRO A 231 18.70 33.58 15.97
CA PRO A 231 17.66 34.53 15.62
C PRO A 231 16.70 34.66 16.81
N SER A 232 16.31 35.89 17.18
CA SER A 232 15.28 36.11 18.19
C SER A 232 13.98 35.40 17.76
N PRO A 233 13.30 34.65 18.65
CA PRO A 233 12.08 33.92 18.28
C PRO A 233 11.04 34.91 17.76
N ARG A 234 10.68 34.79 16.47
CA ARG A 234 9.52 35.50 15.90
C ARG A 234 8.29 34.63 16.16
N PRO A 235 7.14 35.20 16.54
CA PRO A 235 5.92 34.41 16.74
C PRO A 235 5.56 33.65 15.46
N LEU A 236 5.09 32.40 15.60
CA LEU A 236 4.79 31.50 14.47
C LEU A 236 3.93 32.16 13.38
N LYS A 237 2.97 32.99 13.76
CA LYS A 237 2.14 33.74 12.80
C LYS A 237 2.98 34.65 11.89
N GLN A 238 4.01 35.30 12.42
CA GLN A 238 4.91 36.15 11.64
C GLN A 238 5.88 35.32 10.78
N SER A 239 6.35 34.17 11.26
CA SER A 239 7.19 33.29 10.42
C SER A 239 6.39 32.71 9.26
N VAL A 240 5.16 32.22 9.51
CA VAL A 240 4.25 31.74 8.46
C VAL A 240 3.92 32.84 7.46
N GLN A 241 3.62 34.06 7.92
CA GLN A 241 3.40 35.21 7.03
C GLN A 241 4.65 35.57 6.22
N ALA A 242 5.85 35.51 6.82
CA ALA A 242 7.10 35.78 6.12
C ALA A 242 7.41 34.73 5.06
N VAL A 243 7.13 33.44 5.35
CA VAL A 243 7.26 32.34 4.38
C VAL A 243 6.23 32.48 3.26
N GLN A 244 4.98 32.82 3.59
CA GLN A 244 3.95 33.04 2.57
C GLN A 244 4.29 34.26 1.68
N ALA A 245 4.83 35.32 2.28
CA ALA A 245 5.31 36.50 1.55
C ALA A 245 6.51 36.17 0.65
N SER A 246 7.51 35.42 1.14
CA SER A 246 8.67 35.02 0.33
C SER A 246 8.29 34.09 -0.81
N LEU A 247 7.37 33.14 -0.58
CA LEU A 247 6.85 32.26 -1.63
C LEU A 247 6.10 33.07 -2.70
N SER A 248 5.28 34.05 -2.29
CA SER A 248 4.59 34.94 -3.22
C SER A 248 5.55 35.84 -4.01
N ALA A 249 6.64 36.31 -3.36
CA ALA A 249 7.67 37.11 -4.02
C ALA A 249 8.47 36.28 -5.03
N ALA A 250 8.82 35.03 -4.69
CA ALA A 250 9.49 34.10 -5.60
C ALA A 250 8.59 33.73 -6.78
N TYR A 251 7.29 33.50 -6.56
CA TYR A 251 6.32 33.27 -7.63
C TYR A 251 6.24 34.48 -8.57
N ASN A 252 6.18 35.69 -8.01
CA ASN A 252 6.12 36.93 -8.79
C ASN A 252 7.44 37.21 -9.54
N GLN A 253 8.61 36.98 -8.93
CA GLN A 253 9.91 37.13 -9.60
C GLN A 253 10.05 36.17 -10.77
N ARG A 254 9.67 34.90 -10.60
CA ARG A 254 9.71 33.90 -11.68
C ARG A 254 8.76 34.29 -12.83
N PHE A 255 7.62 34.90 -12.51
CA PHE A 255 6.69 35.43 -13.51
C PHE A 255 7.22 36.68 -14.22
N MET A 256 8.00 37.54 -13.54
CA MET A 256 8.60 38.74 -14.13
C MET A 256 9.84 38.43 -14.98
N GLU A 257 10.67 37.46 -14.58
CA GLU A 257 11.83 37.03 -15.36
C GLU A 257 11.43 36.34 -16.67
N HIS A 258 10.30 35.62 -16.68
CA HIS A 258 9.72 35.08 -17.91
C HIS A 258 8.97 36.12 -18.77
N ALA A 259 8.66 37.30 -18.24
CA ALA A 259 8.00 38.39 -18.98
C ALA A 259 8.96 39.46 -19.52
N ALA A 260 10.23 39.47 -19.06
CA ALA A 260 11.22 40.50 -19.41
C ALA A 260 12.18 40.11 -20.55
N THR A 261 12.01 38.94 -21.19
CA THR A 261 12.77 38.57 -22.39
C THR A 261 12.07 39.11 -23.66
N PRO A 262 12.67 40.07 -24.40
CA PRO A 262 12.15 40.51 -25.67
C PRO A 262 12.43 39.43 -26.74
N ALA A 263 11.38 38.97 -27.40
CA ALA A 263 11.44 38.01 -28.49
C ALA A 263 12.10 38.60 -29.75
N GLU A 264 13.18 37.96 -30.22
CA GLU A 264 13.62 38.03 -31.62
C GLU A 264 12.84 37.02 -32.48
N SER A 265 12.47 37.48 -33.67
CA SER A 265 11.71 36.83 -34.75
C SER A 265 12.06 35.35 -35.01
N THR A 266 11.11 34.45 -35.33
CA THR A 266 10.70 34.20 -36.73
C THR A 266 9.39 33.38 -36.84
N SER A 267 8.38 34.00 -37.45
CA SER A 267 7.33 33.49 -38.37
C SER A 267 6.90 32.01 -38.37
N LYS A 268 5.65 31.73 -37.93
CA LYS A 268 4.56 31.22 -38.79
C LYS A 268 3.22 30.98 -38.04
N ARG A 269 2.25 31.82 -38.41
CA ARG A 269 0.80 31.56 -38.66
C ARG A 269 -0.16 31.24 -37.48
N ALA A 270 -1.09 32.19 -37.34
CA ALA A 270 -2.25 32.39 -36.44
C ALA A 270 -3.49 31.49 -36.79
N PRO A 271 -4.75 31.68 -36.28
CA PRO A 271 -5.27 32.76 -35.39
C PRO A 271 -6.42 32.44 -34.38
N GLN A 272 -6.65 33.44 -33.50
CA GLN A 272 -7.94 34.06 -33.07
C GLN A 272 -8.94 33.42 -32.08
N ASP A 273 -9.12 34.08 -30.92
CA ASP A 273 -10.32 34.86 -30.46
C ASP A 273 -10.44 34.81 -28.91
N GLU A 274 -10.88 35.81 -28.14
CA GLU A 274 -11.06 37.26 -28.26
C GLU A 274 -11.47 37.76 -26.82
N LEU A 275 -11.25 39.06 -26.51
CA LEU A 275 -11.95 39.92 -25.51
C LEU A 275 -11.60 39.80 -23.99
N GLN A 276 -11.57 40.84 -23.12
CA GLN A 276 -11.36 42.30 -23.16
C GLN A 276 -11.68 42.91 -21.74
N THR A 277 -10.83 43.83 -21.21
CA THR A 277 -11.14 45.11 -20.47
C THR A 277 -10.88 45.26 -18.91
N PRO A 278 -10.85 46.49 -18.29
CA PRO A 278 -9.61 47.26 -17.99
C PRO A 278 -9.52 48.11 -16.66
N ALA A 279 -8.32 48.66 -16.38
CA ALA A 279 -7.94 49.98 -15.79
C ALA A 279 -8.41 50.51 -14.40
N LYS A 280 -7.43 51.07 -13.62
CA LYS A 280 -7.55 52.33 -12.84
C LYS A 280 -6.18 52.88 -12.36
N ARG A 281 -5.87 54.14 -12.69
CA ARG A 281 -4.75 54.97 -12.17
C ARG A 281 -5.32 56.15 -11.35
N HIS A 282 -4.75 56.46 -10.18
CA HIS A 282 -5.15 57.57 -9.29
C HIS A 282 -4.31 58.86 -9.50
N LYS A 283 -4.96 60.00 -9.23
CA LYS A 283 -4.50 61.41 -9.34
C LYS A 283 -4.65 62.09 -7.96
N ASN A 284 -3.82 63.06 -7.61
CA ASN A 284 -3.73 63.77 -6.32
C ASN A 284 -4.52 65.11 -6.24
N GLU A 285 -4.67 65.64 -5.01
CA GLU A 285 -5.71 66.58 -4.52
C GLU A 285 -5.79 67.99 -5.16
N GLN A 286 -4.90 68.35 -6.10
CA GLN A 286 -5.01 69.60 -6.88
C GLN A 286 -5.06 69.38 -8.40
N GLY A 287 -5.39 68.17 -8.88
CA GLY A 287 -5.84 67.95 -10.26
C GLY A 287 -4.77 68.01 -11.37
N HIS A 288 -3.51 68.32 -11.06
CA HIS A 288 -2.41 68.40 -12.02
C HIS A 288 -1.39 67.26 -11.88
N PRO A 289 -0.94 66.64 -12.98
CA PRO A 289 0.12 65.63 -12.97
C PRO A 289 1.49 66.30 -12.79
N ILE A 290 2.26 65.85 -11.80
CA ILE A 290 3.62 66.34 -11.52
C ILE A 290 4.63 65.29 -12.00
N PRO A 291 5.41 65.53 -13.07
CA PRO A 291 6.75 64.98 -13.28
C PRO A 291 7.79 66.05 -12.87
N PRO A 292 9.12 65.90 -13.05
CA PRO A 292 10.03 64.75 -13.22
C PRO A 292 11.10 64.80 -12.07
N THR A 293 12.27 64.12 -12.02
CA THR A 293 13.45 64.22 -12.88
C THR A 293 14.57 63.34 -12.30
N HIS A 294 15.29 62.63 -13.16
CA HIS A 294 16.48 61.83 -12.88
C HIS A 294 17.76 62.70 -12.81
N HIS A 295 18.74 62.29 -12.01
CA HIS A 295 20.15 62.51 -12.31
C HIS A 295 20.95 61.22 -12.05
N ALA A 296 21.82 60.94 -13.01
CA ALA A 296 22.67 59.77 -13.15
C ALA A 296 24.06 59.99 -12.50
N ASP A 297 24.71 58.92 -12.05
CA ASP A 297 25.91 58.36 -12.71
C ASP A 297 26.78 57.49 -11.77
N ALA A 298 27.41 56.49 -12.40
CA ALA A 298 28.62 55.75 -12.03
C ALA A 298 28.51 54.46 -11.18
N GLU A 299 28.40 53.34 -11.89
CA GLU A 299 28.91 52.00 -11.54
C GLU A 299 30.46 51.94 -11.65
N PRO A 300 31.21 51.05 -10.96
CA PRO A 300 31.24 49.64 -11.37
C PRO A 300 31.54 48.57 -10.29
N SER A 301 31.18 47.33 -10.66
CA SER A 301 31.80 46.05 -10.24
C SER A 301 31.74 45.65 -8.76
N ARG A 302 30.72 44.85 -8.41
CA ARG A 302 30.78 43.94 -7.25
C ARG A 302 30.25 42.57 -7.62
N THR A 303 31.19 41.63 -7.63
CA THR A 303 31.07 40.18 -7.64
C THR A 303 29.93 39.72 -6.72
N THR A 304 28.93 39.07 -7.31
CA THR A 304 27.81 38.43 -6.60
C THR A 304 28.34 37.20 -5.85
N LEU A 305 28.52 37.34 -4.54
CA LEU A 305 28.72 36.20 -3.64
C LEU A 305 27.36 35.87 -3.04
N GLU A 306 26.74 34.79 -3.55
CA GLU A 306 25.53 34.21 -2.99
C GLU A 306 25.79 33.69 -1.56
N PRO A 307 24.81 33.79 -0.64
CA PRO A 307 24.94 33.25 0.70
C PRO A 307 25.01 31.71 0.66
N PRO A 308 25.80 31.07 1.54
CA PRO A 308 26.01 29.63 1.50
C PRO A 308 24.70 28.90 1.74
N SER A 309 24.24 28.16 0.73
CA SER A 309 23.08 27.29 0.85
C SER A 309 23.43 26.15 1.79
N VAL A 310 22.48 25.77 2.65
CA VAL A 310 22.57 24.68 3.64
C VAL A 310 22.70 23.28 2.98
N ALA A 311 23.05 23.22 1.70
CA ALA A 311 23.17 22.00 0.90
C ALA A 311 24.57 21.34 1.00
N ASP A 312 25.59 22.01 1.55
CA ASP A 312 26.97 21.52 1.55
C ASP A 312 27.27 20.37 2.54
N TYR A 313 26.28 19.94 3.33
CA TYR A 313 26.38 18.79 4.25
C TYR A 313 25.53 17.58 3.83
N SER A 314 24.86 17.63 2.67
CA SER A 314 24.12 16.48 2.15
C SER A 314 25.08 15.53 1.43
N ILE A 315 25.34 14.36 2.05
CA ILE A 315 26.09 13.24 1.44
C ILE A 315 25.39 12.71 0.17
N PHE A 316 24.09 13.01 0.02
CA PHE A 316 23.29 12.60 -1.12
C PHE A 316 23.15 13.73 -2.13
N SER A 317 23.42 13.42 -3.39
CA SER A 317 23.11 14.29 -4.52
C SER A 317 21.58 14.40 -4.67
N PRO A 318 21.04 15.47 -5.29
CA PRO A 318 19.61 15.57 -5.58
C PRO A 318 19.08 14.42 -6.46
N GLU A 319 19.97 13.68 -7.14
CA GLU A 319 19.64 12.48 -7.91
C GLU A 319 19.40 11.25 -7.01
N ASP A 320 20.12 11.13 -5.88
CA ASP A 320 19.99 10.01 -4.93
C ASP A 320 18.69 10.06 -4.12
N LEU A 321 18.08 11.24 -4.00
CA LEU A 321 16.80 11.45 -3.32
C LEU A 321 15.59 11.22 -4.24
N GLN A 322 15.78 10.95 -5.53
CA GLN A 322 14.67 10.63 -6.41
C GLN A 322 14.16 9.21 -6.15
N PRO A 323 12.83 8.99 -6.13
CA PRO A 323 12.29 7.65 -6.03
C PRO A 323 12.80 6.82 -7.22
N PRO A 324 13.18 5.55 -7.02
CA PRO A 324 13.69 4.73 -8.10
C PRO A 324 12.64 4.62 -9.22
N PRO A 325 13.04 4.68 -10.50
CA PRO A 325 12.10 4.63 -11.60
C PRO A 325 11.38 3.28 -11.60
N ILE A 326 10.06 3.31 -11.42
CA ILE A 326 9.21 2.11 -11.43
C ILE A 326 9.09 1.65 -12.89
N PRO A 327 9.51 0.42 -13.23
CA PRO A 327 9.44 -0.07 -14.60
C PRO A 327 7.98 -0.21 -15.05
N ASP A 328 7.68 0.26 -16.27
CA ASP A 328 6.40 0.03 -16.94
C ASP A 328 6.07 -1.46 -17.04
N ARG A 329 4.78 -1.79 -17.19
CA ARG A 329 4.29 -3.19 -17.29
C ARG A 329 5.09 -4.06 -18.27
N ALA A 330 5.47 -3.50 -19.42
CA ALA A 330 6.28 -4.21 -20.42
C ALA A 330 7.71 -4.53 -19.92
N ALA A 331 8.31 -3.63 -19.14
CA ALA A 331 9.62 -3.86 -18.52
C ALA A 331 9.53 -4.91 -17.41
N ILE A 332 8.45 -4.92 -16.62
CA ILE A 332 8.19 -5.97 -15.62
C ILE A 332 8.05 -7.35 -16.28
N GLU A 333 7.27 -7.46 -17.36
CA GLU A 333 7.11 -8.71 -18.10
C GLU A 333 8.45 -9.24 -18.64
N LYS A 334 9.30 -8.35 -19.15
CA LYS A 334 10.66 -8.69 -19.62
C LYS A 334 11.55 -9.19 -18.47
N LEU A 335 11.47 -8.55 -17.30
CA LEU A 335 12.23 -8.93 -16.10
C LEU A 335 11.80 -10.32 -15.59
N ILE A 336 10.49 -10.58 -15.55
CA ILE A 336 9.94 -11.89 -15.18
C ILE A 336 10.39 -12.97 -16.17
N LEU A 337 10.39 -12.70 -17.47
CA LEU A 337 10.88 -13.63 -18.49
C LEU A 337 12.37 -13.94 -18.32
N GLN A 338 13.20 -12.93 -18.05
CA GLN A 338 14.63 -13.13 -17.80
C GLN A 338 14.89 -13.94 -16.53
N ALA A 339 14.14 -13.69 -15.45
CA ALA A 339 14.24 -14.46 -14.21
C ALA A 339 13.88 -15.94 -14.43
N LYS A 340 12.76 -16.21 -15.14
CA LYS A 340 12.39 -17.58 -15.53
C LYS A 340 13.45 -18.26 -16.40
N LYS A 341 14.02 -17.53 -17.36
CA LYS A 341 15.09 -18.06 -18.22
C LYS A 341 16.36 -18.37 -17.41
N LYS A 342 16.72 -17.52 -16.44
CA LYS A 342 17.86 -17.73 -15.55
C LYS A 342 17.65 -18.96 -14.67
N GLN A 343 16.45 -19.13 -14.11
CA GLN A 343 16.08 -20.28 -13.31
C GLN A 343 16.14 -21.58 -14.12
N LEU A 344 15.52 -21.61 -15.31
CA LEU A 344 15.64 -22.75 -16.22
C LEU A 344 17.09 -23.05 -16.58
N ARG A 345 17.92 -22.03 -16.82
CA ARG A 345 19.33 -22.23 -17.13
C ARG A 345 20.07 -22.88 -15.96
N GLN A 346 19.81 -22.45 -14.72
CA GLN A 346 20.38 -23.08 -13.52
C GLN A 346 19.91 -24.53 -13.35
N GLU A 347 18.64 -24.82 -13.60
CA GLU A 347 18.08 -26.17 -13.48
C GLU A 347 18.65 -27.15 -14.52
N TYR A 348 18.87 -26.70 -15.75
CA TYR A 348 19.26 -27.59 -16.86
C TYR A 348 20.76 -27.64 -17.18
N ILE A 349 21.50 -26.55 -16.95
CA ILE A 349 22.93 -26.47 -17.32
C ILE A 349 23.83 -26.62 -16.09
N GLY A 350 23.32 -26.38 -14.88
CA GLY A 350 24.17 -26.11 -13.72
C GLY A 350 24.84 -24.74 -13.85
N ALA A 351 25.29 -24.18 -12.72
CA ALA A 351 25.86 -22.83 -12.66
C ALA A 351 27.13 -22.67 -13.50
#